data_AF-A0A9W8ZYZ8-F1
#
_entry.id   AF-A0A9W8ZYZ8-F1
#
_cell.length_a   1.000
_cell.length_b   1.000
_cell.length_c   1.000
_cell.angle_alpha   90.00
_cell.angle_beta   90.00
_cell.angle_gamma   90.00
#
_symmetry.space_group_name_H-M   'P 1'
#
loop_
_entity.id
_entity.type
_entity.pdbx_description
1 polymer ?
#
loop_
_entity_poly.entity_id
_entity_poly.type
_entity_poly.pdbx_seq_one_letter_code
_entity_poly.pdbx_strand_id
1 'polypeptide(L)'
;IFCYLDPRDLIYLARTCKKLRGILMSKSSESIWRIARGNVEDLPPLLLPLNEPQYAHLIYDMYCHVCNKPWRCDNILWRFCIRCCRNCEKTYVL
;
A
#
# COMPACT_ATOMS: atom_id res chain seq x y z
N ILE A 1 18.51 5.04 6.64
CA ILE A 1 18.03 6.23 5.89
C ILE A 1 16.56 6.05 5.50
N PHE A 2 16.19 5.11 4.62
CA PHE A 2 14.79 4.94 4.20
C PHE A 2 13.80 4.57 5.33
N CYS A 3 14.28 3.96 6.42
CA CYS A 3 13.45 3.60 7.58
C CYS A 3 12.90 4.80 8.35
N TYR A 4 13.41 6.02 8.12
CA TYR A 4 12.89 7.25 8.73
C TYR A 4 11.75 7.89 7.92
N LEU A 5 11.36 7.29 6.80
CA LEU A 5 10.25 7.73 5.96
C LEU A 5 8.96 7.03 6.37
N ASP A 6 7.82 7.59 5.97
CA ASP A 6 6.52 6.93 6.08
C ASP A 6 6.33 5.90 4.95
N PRO A 7 5.45 4.90 5.10
CA PRO A 7 5.22 3.91 4.06
C PRO A 7 4.69 4.53 2.77
N ARG A 8 3.94 5.64 2.88
CA ARG A 8 3.49 6.46 1.74
C ARG A 8 4.67 6.96 0.91
N ASP A 9 5.68 7.51 1.55
CA ASP A 9 6.86 8.05 0.88
C ASP A 9 7.70 6.95 0.24
N LEU A 10 7.81 5.78 0.90
CA LEU A 10 8.47 4.62 0.32
C LEU A 10 7.78 4.14 -0.97
N ILE A 11 6.45 4.15 -1.01
CA ILE A 11 5.69 3.83 -2.23
C ILE A 11 5.97 4.85 -3.32
N TYR A 12 5.90 6.15 -3.03
CA TYR A 12 6.16 7.18 -4.03
C TYR A 12 7.61 7.15 -4.53
N LEU A 13 8.58 6.97 -3.64
CA LEU A 13 9.98 6.84 -3.99
C LEU A 13 10.27 5.61 -4.88
N ALA A 14 9.61 4.49 -4.60
CA ALA A 14 9.67 3.29 -5.44
C ALA A 14 9.02 3.49 -6.83
N ARG A 15 8.22 4.53 -7.05
CA ARG A 15 7.60 4.84 -8.35
C ARG A 15 8.44 5.78 -9.20
N THR A 16 9.27 6.61 -8.59
CA THR A 16 10.11 7.59 -9.32
C THR A 16 11.34 6.97 -9.96
N CYS A 17 11.89 5.88 -9.39
CA CYS A 17 13.13 5.27 -9.86
C CYS A 17 13.08 3.74 -9.86
N LYS A 18 13.39 3.12 -11.02
CA LYS A 18 13.43 1.64 -11.16
C LYS A 18 14.44 0.98 -10.21
N LYS A 19 15.59 1.61 -9.95
CA LYS A 19 16.60 1.08 -9.01
C LYS A 19 16.07 1.11 -7.57
N LEU A 20 15.47 2.22 -7.16
CA LEU A 20 14.86 2.34 -5.83
C LEU A 20 13.70 1.37 -5.67
N ARG A 21 12.87 1.17 -6.71
CA ARG A 21 11.83 0.14 -6.72
C ARG A 21 12.41 -1.25 -6.44
N GLY A 22 13.49 -1.62 -7.13
CA GLY A 22 14.13 -2.92 -6.96
C GLY A 22 14.66 -3.13 -5.55
N ILE A 23 15.24 -2.10 -4.94
CA ILE A 23 15.74 -2.14 -3.55
C ILE A 23 14.56 -2.21 -2.57
N LEU A 24 13.63 -1.26 -2.64
CA LEU A 24 12.55 -1.11 -1.66
C LEU A 24 11.56 -2.28 -1.72
N MET A 25 11.26 -2.84 -2.89
CA MET A 25 10.30 -3.95 -3.01
C MET A 25 10.92 -5.33 -2.80
N SER A 26 12.21 -5.40 -2.43
CA SER A 26 12.89 -6.66 -2.16
C SER A 26 12.68 -7.14 -0.72
N LYS A 27 12.81 -8.45 -0.50
CA LYS A 27 12.66 -9.06 0.83
C LYS A 27 13.69 -8.54 1.85
N SER A 28 14.90 -8.16 1.40
CA SER A 28 15.93 -7.60 2.28
C SER A 28 15.55 -6.23 2.87
N SER A 29 14.57 -5.53 2.27
CA SER A 29 14.05 -4.26 2.78
C SER A 29 12.89 -4.42 3.75
N GLU A 30 12.50 -5.63 4.15
CA GLU A 30 11.35 -5.86 5.05
C GLU A 30 11.43 -5.07 6.36
N SER A 31 12.61 -5.03 6.99
CA SER A 31 12.83 -4.26 8.22
C SER A 31 12.65 -2.76 8.01
N ILE A 32 13.04 -2.23 6.85
CA ILE A 32 12.85 -0.82 6.49
C ILE A 32 11.36 -0.50 6.50
N TRP A 33 10.53 -1.33 5.86
CA TRP A 33 9.09 -1.11 5.81
C TRP A 33 8.41 -1.26 7.16
N ARG A 34 8.83 -2.22 7.98
CA ARG A 34 8.29 -2.42 9.32
C ARG A 34 8.57 -1.20 10.22
N ILE A 35 9.79 -0.66 10.16
CA ILE A 35 10.14 0.56 10.90
C ILE A 35 9.37 1.75 10.33
N ALA A 36 9.30 1.89 9.00
CA ALA A 36 8.54 2.96 8.35
C ALA A 36 7.06 2.96 8.75
N ARG A 37 6.43 1.78 8.85
CA ARG A 37 5.05 1.66 9.35
C ARG A 37 4.92 2.17 10.79
N GLY A 38 5.93 1.95 11.63
CA GLY A 38 5.98 2.46 13.00
C GLY A 38 6.13 3.97 13.13
N ASN A 39 6.44 4.70 12.04
CA ASN A 39 6.53 6.15 12.05
C ASN A 39 5.15 6.83 11.96
N VAL A 40 4.08 6.06 11.67
CA VAL A 40 2.72 6.59 11.49
C VAL A 40 1.82 6.09 12.61
N GLU A 41 1.22 7.03 13.34
CA GLU A 41 0.22 6.74 14.37
C GLU A 41 -1.15 6.41 13.74
N ASP A 42 -2.02 5.72 14.50
CA ASP A 42 -3.42 5.43 14.14
C ASP A 42 -3.63 4.68 12.81
N LEU A 43 -2.63 3.91 12.38
CA LEU A 43 -2.79 3.01 11.25
C LEU A 43 -3.74 1.84 11.59
N PRO A 44 -4.69 1.47 10.69
CA PRO A 44 -5.51 0.28 10.87
C PRO A 44 -4.63 -0.96 11.10
N PRO A 45 -5.05 -1.97 11.86
CA PRO A 45 -4.25 -3.17 12.04
C PRO A 45 -3.83 -3.79 10.69
N LEU A 46 -2.55 -4.19 10.60
CA LEU A 46 -2.08 -4.99 9.47
C LEU A 46 -2.85 -6.32 9.46
N LEU A 47 -3.72 -6.50 8.48
CA LEU A 47 -4.45 -7.75 8.30
C LEU A 47 -3.57 -8.74 7.53
N LEU A 48 -3.35 -9.92 8.12
CA LEU A 48 -2.82 -11.06 7.38
C LEU A 48 -3.80 -11.39 6.24
N PRO A 49 -3.35 -11.58 4.99
CA PRO A 49 -2.01 -12.06 4.59
C PRO A 49 -1.05 -10.97 4.07
N LEU A 50 -1.29 -9.68 4.33
CA LEU A 50 -0.49 -8.61 3.70
C LEU A 50 0.92 -8.49 4.27
N ASN A 51 1.91 -8.33 3.38
CA ASN A 51 3.22 -7.80 3.75
C ASN A 51 3.22 -6.27 3.81
N GLU A 52 4.28 -5.70 4.36
CA GLU A 52 4.38 -4.26 4.61
C GLU A 52 4.21 -3.38 3.35
N PRO A 53 4.89 -3.65 2.20
CA PRO A 53 4.61 -2.93 0.95
C PRO A 53 3.18 -3.06 0.45
N GLN A 54 2.58 -4.26 0.53
CA GLN A 54 1.20 -4.48 0.06
C GLN A 54 0.19 -3.72 0.92
N TYR A 55 0.40 -3.72 2.23
CA TYR A 55 -0.41 -2.94 3.16
C TYR A 55 -0.27 -1.43 2.93
N ALA A 56 0.96 -0.94 2.73
CA ALA A 56 1.19 0.46 2.37
C ALA A 56 0.48 0.83 1.05
N HIS A 57 0.52 -0.06 0.05
CA HIS A 57 -0.21 0.13 -1.21
C HIS A 57 -1.73 0.20 -0.99
N LEU A 58 -2.28 -0.68 -0.16
CA LEU A 58 -3.71 -0.69 0.17
C LEU A 58 -4.18 0.63 0.81
N ILE A 59 -3.37 1.21 1.69
CA ILE A 59 -3.72 2.42 2.45
C ILE A 59 -3.44 3.70 1.66
N TYR A 60 -2.35 3.76 0.92
CA TYR A 60 -1.86 5.02 0.35
C TYR A 60 -1.97 5.12 -1.16
N ASP A 61 -2.15 4.01 -1.89
CA ASP A 61 -2.28 4.11 -3.33
C ASP A 61 -3.66 4.65 -3.75
N MET A 62 -3.67 5.43 -4.84
CA MET A 62 -4.85 6.09 -5.39
C MET A 62 -5.41 5.32 -6.60
N TYR A 63 -4.97 4.08 -6.82
CA TYR A 63 -5.39 3.26 -7.95
C TYR A 63 -6.39 2.21 -7.49
N CYS A 64 -7.37 1.94 -8.35
CA CYS A 64 -8.24 0.79 -8.16
C CYS A 64 -7.43 -0.49 -8.39
N HIS A 65 -7.36 -1.40 -7.41
CA HIS A 65 -6.65 -2.67 -7.54
C HIS A 65 -7.27 -3.61 -8.60
N VAL A 66 -8.51 -3.35 -9.01
CA VAL A 66 -9.25 -4.19 -9.98
C VAL A 66 -9.02 -3.71 -11.41
N CYS A 67 -9.24 -2.41 -11.67
CA CYS A 67 -9.15 -1.85 -13.03
C CYS A 67 -7.87 -1.05 -13.31
N ASN A 68 -6.99 -0.90 -12.31
CA ASN A 68 -5.72 -0.19 -12.38
C ASN A 68 -5.79 1.26 -12.89
N LYS A 69 -6.95 1.90 -12.73
CA LYS A 69 -7.16 3.31 -13.10
C LYS A 69 -7.01 4.20 -11.86
N PRO A 70 -6.46 5.42 -12.02
CA PRO A 70 -6.35 6.39 -10.94
C PRO A 70 -7.74 6.96 -10.65
N TRP A 71 -8.39 6.42 -9.63
CA TRP A 71 -9.72 6.84 -9.23
C TRP A 71 -9.69 7.19 -7.76
N ARG A 72 -10.57 8.10 -7.36
CA ARG A 72 -10.83 8.33 -5.94
C ARG A 72 -11.51 7.09 -5.35
N CYS A 73 -10.69 6.19 -4.84
CA CYS A 73 -11.11 4.96 -4.19
C CYS A 73 -11.02 5.20 -2.68
N ASP A 74 -11.99 5.92 -2.12
CA ASP A 74 -11.97 6.30 -0.69
C ASP A 74 -12.20 5.09 0.24
N ASN A 75 -12.83 4.03 -0.28
CA ASN A 75 -13.19 2.84 0.49
C ASN A 75 -12.16 1.71 0.32
N ILE A 76 -11.70 1.17 1.45
CA ILE A 76 -10.97 -0.09 1.53
C ILE A 76 -11.96 -1.19 1.89
N LEU A 77 -12.03 -2.23 1.07
CA LEU A 77 -12.77 -3.45 1.39
C LEU A 77 -11.87 -4.38 2.21
N TRP A 78 -11.83 -4.17 3.53
CA TRP A 78 -10.92 -4.87 4.45
C TRP A 78 -11.01 -6.39 4.37
N ARG A 79 -12.22 -6.94 4.22
CA ARG A 79 -12.44 -8.40 4.06
C ARG A 79 -11.64 -8.99 2.90
N PHE A 80 -11.42 -8.21 1.85
CA PHE A 80 -10.73 -8.65 0.64
C PHE A 80 -9.32 -8.07 0.53
N CYS A 81 -8.91 -7.18 1.46
CA CYS A 81 -7.65 -6.46 1.40
C CYS A 81 -7.43 -5.73 0.05
N ILE A 82 -8.51 -5.17 -0.51
CA ILE A 82 -8.46 -4.41 -1.77
C ILE A 82 -9.02 -3.01 -1.60
N ARG A 83 -8.50 -2.08 -2.41
CA ARG A 83 -9.08 -0.76 -2.67
C ARG A 83 -9.60 -0.76 -4.09
N CYS A 84 -10.84 -0.32 -4.29
CA CYS A 84 -11.43 -0.29 -5.62
C CYS A 84 -12.31 0.95 -5.82
N CYS A 85 -12.52 1.35 -7.08
CA CYS A 85 -13.44 2.42 -7.40
C CYS A 85 -14.90 1.95 -7.23
N ARG A 86 -15.84 2.89 -7.06
CA ARG A 86 -17.27 2.59 -6.89
C ARG A 86 -17.86 1.68 -7.97
N ASN A 87 -17.31 1.71 -9.19
CA ASN A 87 -17.77 0.82 -10.25
C ASN A 87 -17.35 -0.63 -10.04
N CYS A 88 -16.11 -0.85 -9.58
CA CYS A 88 -15.59 -2.18 -9.28
C CYS A 88 -16.07 -2.71 -7.92
N GLU A 89 -16.42 -1.84 -6.99
CA GLU A 89 -16.96 -2.21 -5.67
C GLU A 89 -18.24 -3.05 -5.79
N LYS A 90 -19.09 -2.78 -6.79
CA LYS A 90 -20.31 -3.55 -7.08
C LYS A 90 -20.07 -5.05 -7.34
N THR A 91 -18.85 -5.44 -7.71
CA THR A 91 -18.47 -6.84 -7.90
C THR A 91 -18.24 -7.58 -6.58
N TYR A 92 -18.04 -6.84 -5.48
CA TYR A 92 -17.67 -7.38 -4.16
C TYR A 92 -18.71 -7.13 -3.07
N VAL A 93 -19.75 -6.33 -3.36
CA VAL A 93 -20.91 -6.15 -2.49
C VAL A 93 -21.88 -7.30 -2.77
N LEU A 94 -21.95 -8.26 -1.84
CA LEU A 94 -23.07 -9.20 -1.71
C LEU A 94 -24.16 -8.56 -0.84
#